data_AF-A0AAJ0B421-F1
#
_entry.id   AF-A0AAJ0B421-F1
#
_cell.length_a   1.000
_cell.length_b   1.000
_cell.length_c   1.000
_cell.angle_alpha   90.00
_cell.angle_beta   90.00
_cell.angle_gamma   90.00
#
_symmetry.space_group_name_H-M   'P 1'
#
loop_
_entity.id
_entity.type
_entity.pdbx_description
1 polymer ?
#
loop_
_entity_poly.entity_id
_entity_poly.type
_entity_poly.pdbx_seq_one_letter_code
_entity_poly.pdbx_strand_id
1 'polypeptide(L)'
;MTTPSPSYTTLPGSLKEENPFADRYETASLAETATTTITTTPFFRSSPSQSVPFNPTIHLQIETPGKPLLSLPSPPRPDPIPIFSVTNNSTPSSLKFVSIRPSRSSGSCFLTSPPSSSHSISDNENEEQVPLSTTTYRFGPGRHPIIRLFRPNHNTTTTNHTTTIPIIQQTPQTEPWTHPENEQGINLDQQEYDTFQITSQGLLTRSVSFKTRLGTFTWRYASRSERTHLYPASPITSTTTFSPTSISPTTITTTSSPTTSPTSISLSPSSPTTTSHKPPNSLLIMEKITTVATAGGGKETIKRTVAHLIRGEGTRARGSKSSCAGNGGLLCIDLGGFGFDGRDGDGEEKEMGIVMVVTTVLVMLKREVDRRRAQQVAVMAAVLS
;
A
#
# COMPACT_ATOMS: atom_id res chain seq x y z
N MET A 1 51.30 46.07 17.28
CA MET A 1 51.66 44.64 17.26
C MET A 1 50.79 43.97 16.23
N THR A 2 51.37 43.75 15.06
CA THR A 2 50.71 43.36 13.81
C THR A 2 50.64 41.83 13.77
N THR A 3 49.44 41.28 13.64
CA THR A 3 49.20 39.84 13.52
C THR A 3 49.31 39.41 12.05
N PRO A 4 50.07 38.35 11.71
CA PRO A 4 50.13 37.85 10.34
C PRO A 4 49.05 36.78 10.07
N SER A 5 48.43 36.87 8.90
CA SER A 5 47.50 35.87 8.33
C SER A 5 48.21 34.55 7.98
N PRO A 6 47.54 33.39 8.08
CA PRO A 6 48.10 32.13 7.62
C PRO A 6 47.85 31.89 6.12
N SER A 7 48.95 31.62 5.42
CA SER A 7 48.99 31.12 4.03
C SER A 7 48.74 29.61 4.02
N TYR A 8 47.87 29.12 3.12
CA TYR A 8 47.68 27.69 2.89
C TYR A 8 48.59 27.18 1.77
N THR A 9 49.41 26.20 2.11
CA THR A 9 50.29 25.44 1.22
C THR A 9 49.54 24.24 0.64
N THR A 10 49.50 24.16 -0.68
CA THR A 10 49.03 23.01 -1.46
C THR A 10 50.11 21.93 -1.52
N LEU A 11 49.76 20.66 -1.32
CA LEU A 11 50.54 19.51 -1.79
C LEU A 11 49.65 18.52 -2.59
N PRO A 12 50.23 17.78 -3.56
CA PRO A 12 49.49 17.02 -4.56
C PRO A 12 49.47 15.50 -4.31
N GLY A 13 48.50 14.81 -4.91
CA GLY A 13 48.72 13.50 -5.55
C GLY A 13 48.00 12.26 -4.99
N SER A 14 47.22 11.63 -5.88
CA SER A 14 46.96 10.18 -6.01
C SER A 14 46.10 9.48 -4.94
N LEU A 15 45.10 8.63 -5.24
CA LEU A 15 44.92 7.67 -6.34
C LEU A 15 43.43 7.58 -6.76
N LYS A 16 43.22 7.21 -8.03
CA LYS A 16 41.94 6.92 -8.65
C LYS A 16 41.43 5.54 -8.23
N GLU A 17 40.17 5.45 -7.82
CA GLU A 17 39.42 4.21 -7.77
C GLU A 17 38.27 4.34 -8.78
N GLU A 18 38.34 3.57 -9.87
CA GLU A 18 37.35 3.57 -10.94
C GLU A 18 36.07 2.88 -10.48
N ASN A 19 34.92 3.54 -10.69
CA ASN A 19 33.60 3.00 -10.40
C ASN A 19 32.85 2.79 -11.73
N PRO A 20 32.72 1.56 -12.25
CA PRO A 20 32.23 1.30 -13.60
C PRO A 20 30.70 1.18 -13.68
N PHE A 21 29.94 2.18 -13.22
CA PHE A 21 28.49 2.18 -13.41
C PHE A 21 27.84 3.58 -13.55
N ALA A 22 28.61 4.58 -13.95
CA ALA A 22 28.10 5.93 -14.16
C ALA A 22 28.30 6.36 -15.62
N ASP A 23 27.48 5.85 -16.54
CA ASP A 23 27.27 6.48 -17.85
C ASP A 23 25.95 6.03 -18.46
N ARG A 24 24.92 6.89 -18.35
CA ARG A 24 23.89 7.21 -19.37
C ARG A 24 22.62 7.74 -18.73
N TYR A 25 22.55 9.07 -18.59
CA TYR A 25 21.33 9.80 -18.95
C TYR A 25 21.75 11.18 -19.43
N GLU A 26 21.80 11.32 -20.75
CA GLU A 26 21.93 12.59 -21.43
C GLU A 26 20.64 13.39 -21.23
N THR A 27 20.81 14.58 -20.68
CA THR A 27 19.82 15.63 -20.55
C THR A 27 19.59 16.29 -21.90
N ALA A 28 18.33 16.37 -22.36
CA ALA A 28 17.95 17.33 -23.40
C ALA A 28 16.72 18.12 -22.94
N SER A 29 16.91 19.44 -22.92
CA SER A 29 15.98 20.50 -22.57
C SER A 29 15.02 20.83 -23.73
N LEU A 30 13.85 21.37 -23.35
CA LEU A 30 12.91 22.22 -24.12
C LEU A 30 13.68 23.31 -24.91
N ALA A 31 13.26 23.90 -26.04
CA ALA A 31 12.05 23.89 -26.88
C ALA A 31 12.43 24.47 -28.26
N GLU A 32 11.69 24.20 -29.34
CA GLU A 32 11.17 25.23 -30.28
C GLU A 32 10.40 24.65 -31.49
N THR A 33 9.49 25.50 -31.95
CA THR A 33 8.49 25.43 -33.01
C THR A 33 9.05 25.14 -34.41
N ALA A 34 8.43 24.22 -35.16
CA ALA A 34 8.34 24.31 -36.63
C ALA A 34 7.25 23.41 -37.22
N THR A 35 6.60 23.96 -38.25
CA THR A 35 5.41 23.53 -38.97
C THR A 35 5.71 22.47 -40.06
N THR A 36 4.80 21.50 -40.20
CA THR A 36 4.42 20.67 -41.37
C THR A 36 5.50 20.13 -42.31
N THR A 37 5.62 18.79 -42.40
CA THR A 37 5.56 18.02 -43.68
C THR A 37 5.25 16.54 -43.37
N ILE A 38 4.24 16.00 -44.05
CA ILE A 38 3.75 14.63 -43.94
C ILE A 38 4.67 13.72 -44.75
N THR A 39 5.39 12.81 -44.11
CA THR A 39 6.05 11.67 -44.78
C THR A 39 5.83 10.40 -43.96
N THR A 40 4.97 9.56 -44.52
CA THR A 40 4.55 8.24 -44.06
C THR A 40 5.74 7.30 -43.85
N THR A 41 5.99 6.92 -42.60
CA THR A 41 6.71 5.69 -42.27
C THR A 41 5.78 4.83 -41.42
N PRO A 42 5.64 3.51 -41.71
CA PRO A 42 4.78 2.65 -40.91
C PRO A 42 5.38 2.56 -39.51
N PHE A 43 4.66 3.15 -38.56
CA PHE A 43 4.89 2.96 -37.13
C PHE A 43 4.82 1.45 -36.89
N PHE A 44 5.96 0.81 -36.61
CA PHE A 44 5.98 -0.53 -36.06
C PHE A 44 5.26 -0.46 -34.72
N ARG A 45 3.96 -0.78 -34.75
CA ARG A 45 3.16 -1.05 -33.57
C ARG A 45 3.84 -2.23 -32.91
N SER A 46 4.53 -1.99 -31.80
CA SER A 46 4.93 -3.06 -30.90
C SER A 46 3.69 -3.93 -30.69
N SER A 47 3.77 -5.18 -31.15
CA SER A 47 2.70 -6.14 -30.90
C SER A 47 2.44 -6.14 -29.41
N PRO A 48 1.17 -6.04 -28.96
CA PRO A 48 0.88 -6.17 -27.53
C PRO A 48 1.34 -7.58 -27.16
N SER A 49 2.49 -7.67 -26.47
CA SER A 49 2.83 -8.87 -25.73
C SER A 49 1.60 -9.19 -24.90
N GLN A 50 1.10 -10.41 -25.02
CA GLN A 50 -0.19 -10.83 -24.45
C GLN A 50 -0.19 -10.52 -22.96
N SER A 51 -0.72 -9.35 -22.59
CA SER A 51 -0.78 -8.94 -21.20
C SER A 51 -1.91 -9.74 -20.61
N VAL A 52 -1.56 -10.85 -19.94
CA VAL A 52 -2.54 -11.68 -19.27
C VAL A 52 -3.39 -10.77 -18.37
N PRO A 53 -4.72 -10.78 -18.49
CA PRO A 53 -5.59 -9.85 -17.78
C PRO A 53 -5.40 -9.96 -16.27
N PHE A 54 -5.64 -8.85 -15.58
CA PHE A 54 -5.63 -8.79 -14.12
C PHE A 54 -6.94 -9.38 -13.59
N ASN A 55 -6.86 -10.52 -12.92
CA ASN A 55 -8.02 -11.25 -12.39
C ASN A 55 -7.92 -11.30 -10.86
N PRO A 56 -8.43 -10.28 -10.14
CA PRO A 56 -8.29 -10.24 -8.70
C PRO A 56 -9.03 -11.41 -8.04
N THR A 57 -8.33 -12.15 -7.19
CA THR A 57 -8.86 -13.29 -6.44
C THR A 57 -9.07 -12.96 -4.97
N ILE A 58 -8.39 -11.93 -4.46
CA ILE A 58 -8.48 -11.48 -3.07
C ILE A 58 -8.82 -9.99 -3.06
N HIS A 59 -9.77 -9.62 -2.20
CA HIS A 59 -10.17 -8.24 -1.96
C HIS A 59 -10.07 -7.93 -0.47
N LEU A 60 -9.35 -6.87 -0.14
CA LEU A 60 -9.10 -6.43 1.22
C LEU A 60 -9.41 -4.93 1.36
N GLN A 61 -10.15 -4.54 2.38
CA GLN A 61 -10.39 -3.14 2.73
C GLN A 61 -9.39 -2.71 3.80
N ILE A 62 -8.50 -1.76 3.46
CA ILE A 62 -7.56 -1.16 4.42
C ILE A 62 -8.21 0.07 5.04
N GLU A 63 -8.50 0.02 6.35
CA GLU A 63 -9.14 1.11 7.07
C GLU A 63 -8.11 1.97 7.79
N THR A 64 -7.53 2.94 7.08
CA THR A 64 -6.72 3.99 7.68
C THR A 64 -7.12 5.38 7.18
N PRO A 65 -7.40 6.35 8.06
CA PRO A 65 -7.87 7.67 7.65
C PRO A 65 -6.79 8.50 6.93
N GLY A 66 -5.52 8.15 7.12
CA GLY A 66 -4.36 8.89 6.63
C GLY A 66 -4.13 10.23 7.35
N LYS A 67 -3.20 11.02 6.83
CA LYS A 67 -2.86 12.35 7.34
C LYS A 67 -3.56 13.45 6.52
N PRO A 68 -4.39 14.31 7.12
CA PRO A 68 -5.09 15.38 6.39
C PRO A 68 -4.11 16.46 5.86
N LEU A 69 -4.63 17.37 5.03
CA LEU A 69 -3.84 18.45 4.43
C LEU A 69 -3.32 19.43 5.47
N LEU A 70 -4.19 19.85 6.40
CA LEU A 70 -3.83 20.59 7.61
C LEU A 70 -4.01 19.68 8.83
N SER A 71 -2.98 19.58 9.66
CA SER A 71 -3.03 18.96 10.98
C SER A 71 -1.95 19.61 11.84
N LEU A 72 -2.21 19.75 13.14
CA LEU A 72 -1.17 20.13 14.11
C LEU A 72 0.04 19.18 14.00
N PRO A 73 1.27 19.68 14.25
CA PRO A 73 2.52 18.92 14.10
C PRO A 73 2.68 17.77 15.11
N SER A 74 1.63 17.38 15.82
CA SER A 74 1.68 16.28 16.76
C SER A 74 1.92 14.95 16.03
N PRO A 75 2.78 14.06 16.56
CA PRO A 75 2.94 12.72 16.03
C PRO A 75 1.57 11.99 15.93
N PRO A 76 1.36 11.06 14.99
CA PRO A 76 0.08 10.35 14.91
C PRO A 76 -0.12 9.50 16.17
N ARG A 77 -1.35 9.21 16.57
CA ARG A 77 -1.56 8.12 17.53
C ARG A 77 -1.10 6.79 16.90
N PRO A 78 -0.56 5.85 17.67
CA PRO A 78 -0.23 4.51 17.18
C PRO A 78 -1.51 3.67 17.00
N ASP A 79 -2.51 4.23 16.32
CA ASP A 79 -3.80 3.56 16.13
C ASP A 79 -3.58 2.37 15.18
N PRO A 80 -4.01 1.15 15.57
CA PRO A 80 -3.94 -0.02 14.69
C PRO A 80 -4.67 0.23 13.37
N ILE A 81 -4.15 -0.34 12.29
CA ILE A 81 -4.79 -0.28 10.98
C ILE A 81 -5.46 -1.62 10.71
N PRO A 82 -6.79 -1.73 10.88
CA PRO A 82 -7.50 -2.96 10.56
C PRO A 82 -7.65 -3.13 9.05
N ILE A 83 -7.51 -4.38 8.61
CA ILE A 83 -7.61 -4.78 7.20
C ILE A 83 -8.64 -5.90 7.13
N PHE A 84 -9.74 -5.63 6.45
CA PHE A 84 -10.89 -6.53 6.38
C PHE A 84 -10.92 -7.28 5.05
N SER A 85 -11.36 -8.53 5.05
CA SER A 85 -11.76 -9.21 3.81
C SER A 85 -13.03 -8.56 3.26
N VAL A 86 -13.11 -8.43 1.94
CA VAL A 86 -14.29 -7.92 1.23
C VAL A 86 -14.85 -9.03 0.37
N THR A 87 -16.10 -9.39 0.63
CA THR A 87 -16.88 -10.29 -0.23
C THR A 87 -17.57 -9.50 -1.35
N ASN A 88 -18.08 -10.19 -2.37
CA ASN A 88 -18.66 -9.63 -3.62
C ASN A 88 -19.60 -8.41 -3.44
N ASN A 89 -20.24 -8.26 -2.28
CA ASN A 89 -21.13 -7.13 -1.98
C ASN A 89 -20.39 -5.80 -1.69
N SER A 90 -19.06 -5.73 -1.88
CA SER A 90 -18.22 -4.56 -1.57
C SER A 90 -18.28 -4.09 -0.11
N THR A 91 -18.83 -4.92 0.79
CA THR A 91 -18.93 -4.68 2.21
C THR A 91 -17.80 -5.41 2.94
N PRO A 92 -17.07 -4.75 3.86
CA PRO A 92 -16.13 -5.42 4.75
C PRO A 92 -16.82 -6.54 5.53
N SER A 93 -16.31 -7.76 5.44
CA SER A 93 -16.93 -8.97 6.02
C SER A 93 -16.27 -9.38 7.33
N SER A 94 -14.95 -9.62 7.32
CA SER A 94 -14.21 -10.12 8.49
C SER A 94 -12.87 -9.43 8.62
N LEU A 95 -12.43 -9.19 9.86
CA LEU A 95 -11.07 -8.71 10.11
C LEU A 95 -10.09 -9.81 9.67
N LYS A 96 -9.14 -9.48 8.79
CA LYS A 96 -8.16 -10.44 8.25
C LYS A 96 -6.76 -10.17 8.77
N PHE A 97 -6.37 -8.90 8.88
CA PHE A 97 -5.08 -8.49 9.44
C PHE A 97 -5.23 -7.22 10.27
N VAL A 98 -4.27 -7.01 11.18
CA VAL A 98 -4.10 -5.75 11.89
C VAL A 98 -2.64 -5.33 11.78
N SER A 99 -2.40 -4.10 11.31
CA SER A 99 -1.06 -3.52 11.39
C SER A 99 -0.94 -2.69 12.66
N ILE A 100 0.02 -3.06 13.51
CA ILE A 100 0.22 -2.45 14.83
C ILE A 100 1.55 -1.69 14.82
N ARG A 101 1.50 -0.49 15.37
CA ARG A 101 2.69 0.32 15.62
C ARG A 101 3.05 0.23 17.11
N PRO A 102 4.26 -0.22 17.48
CA PRO A 102 4.64 -0.34 18.89
C PRO A 102 4.60 0.98 19.65
N SER A 103 4.96 2.09 19.01
CA SER A 103 4.99 3.40 19.65
C SER A 103 4.70 4.54 18.67
N ARG A 104 4.19 5.66 19.20
CA ARG A 104 3.82 6.87 18.46
C ARG A 104 4.91 7.39 17.51
N SER A 105 6.16 7.38 17.97
CA SER A 105 7.34 7.85 17.24
C SER A 105 8.01 6.77 16.39
N SER A 106 7.66 5.49 16.57
CA SER A 106 8.24 4.42 15.77
C SER A 106 7.81 4.54 14.31
N GLY A 107 8.79 4.45 13.41
CA GLY A 107 8.54 4.24 12.00
C GLY A 107 8.18 2.78 11.69
N SER A 108 8.52 1.86 12.59
CA SER A 108 8.34 0.42 12.44
C SER A 108 6.93 -0.03 12.81
N CYS A 109 6.50 -1.13 12.21
CA CYS A 109 5.21 -1.76 12.50
C CYS A 109 5.32 -3.27 12.28
N PHE A 110 4.35 -4.00 12.79
CA PHE A 110 4.19 -5.42 12.54
C PHE A 110 2.76 -5.70 12.10
N LEU A 111 2.59 -6.74 11.29
CA LEU A 111 1.28 -7.20 10.82
C LEU A 111 0.94 -8.49 11.56
N THR A 112 -0.25 -8.58 12.14
CA THR A 112 -0.73 -9.78 12.84
C THR A 112 -2.03 -10.26 12.23
N SER A 113 -2.32 -11.55 12.42
CA SER A 113 -3.68 -12.08 12.29
C SER A 113 -4.52 -11.61 13.49
N PRO A 114 -5.84 -11.45 13.33
CA PRO A 114 -6.72 -11.25 14.49
C PRO A 114 -6.64 -12.45 15.44
N PRO A 115 -6.84 -12.25 16.75
CA PRO A 115 -6.91 -13.35 17.69
C PRO A 115 -8.07 -14.27 17.29
N SER A 116 -7.78 -15.57 17.16
CA SER A 116 -8.80 -16.58 16.87
C SER A 116 -9.72 -16.69 18.07
N SER A 117 -10.97 -16.22 17.95
CA SER A 117 -11.98 -16.21 19.02
C SER A 117 -12.52 -17.61 19.38
N SER A 118 -11.71 -18.66 19.24
CA SER A 118 -12.12 -20.07 19.35
C SER A 118 -11.14 -20.95 20.15
N HIS A 119 -10.34 -20.39 21.06
CA HIS A 119 -9.78 -21.17 22.15
C HIS A 119 -10.34 -20.67 23.48
N SER A 120 -10.77 -21.66 24.27
CA SER A 120 -11.46 -21.55 25.53
C SER A 120 -10.92 -20.45 26.43
N ILE A 121 -11.85 -19.77 27.11
CA ILE A 121 -11.63 -18.96 28.30
C ILE A 121 -10.58 -19.63 29.18
N SER A 122 -9.33 -19.23 29.01
CA SER A 122 -8.27 -19.40 29.98
C SER A 122 -7.85 -17.98 30.31
N ASP A 123 -7.93 -17.63 31.59
CA ASP A 123 -7.74 -16.28 32.15
C ASP A 123 -6.30 -15.73 32.02
N ASN A 124 -5.57 -16.14 30.98
CA ASN A 124 -4.26 -15.57 30.65
C ASN A 124 -4.45 -14.39 29.70
N GLU A 125 -4.49 -13.19 30.26
CA GLU A 125 -4.55 -11.89 29.56
C GLU A 125 -3.36 -11.59 28.62
N ASN A 126 -2.50 -12.58 28.32
CA ASN A 126 -1.26 -12.45 27.55
C ASN A 126 -1.24 -13.39 26.32
N GLU A 127 -2.33 -13.47 25.55
CA GLU A 127 -2.27 -14.11 24.23
C GLU A 127 -1.52 -13.16 23.27
N GLU A 128 -0.20 -13.25 23.31
CA GLU A 128 0.71 -12.40 22.56
C GLU A 128 0.55 -12.66 21.05
N GLN A 129 0.17 -11.64 20.28
CA GLN A 129 -0.11 -11.80 18.86
C GLN A 129 1.17 -12.08 18.07
N VAL A 130 1.21 -13.25 17.43
CA VAL A 130 2.34 -13.65 16.58
C VAL A 130 2.39 -12.78 15.30
N PRO A 131 3.54 -12.12 15.00
CA PRO A 131 3.66 -11.28 13.82
C PRO A 131 3.79 -12.13 12.55
N LEU A 132 2.98 -11.84 11.52
CA LEU A 132 3.13 -12.39 10.17
C LEU A 132 4.24 -11.69 9.38
N SER A 133 4.47 -10.41 9.69
CA SER A 133 5.60 -9.66 9.14
C SER A 133 5.96 -8.49 10.02
N THR A 134 7.21 -8.02 9.88
CA THR A 134 7.68 -6.78 10.48
C THR A 134 8.19 -5.85 9.39
N THR A 135 7.98 -4.55 9.59
CA THR A 135 8.63 -3.50 8.80
C THR A 135 9.47 -2.67 9.74
N THR A 136 10.77 -2.60 9.46
CA THR A 136 11.70 -1.70 10.15
C THR A 136 11.91 -0.46 9.29
N TYR A 137 11.47 0.69 9.79
CA TYR A 137 11.63 1.98 9.11
C TYR A 137 12.64 2.82 9.87
N ARG A 138 13.70 3.26 9.19
CA ARG A 138 14.72 4.12 9.75
C ARG A 138 14.67 5.47 9.06
N PHE A 139 14.67 6.54 9.84
CA PHE A 139 14.71 7.89 9.29
C PHE A 139 16.14 8.22 8.85
N GLY A 140 16.30 8.83 7.67
CA GLY A 140 17.58 9.31 7.16
C GLY A 140 17.84 8.95 5.68
N PRO A 141 18.78 9.65 5.02
CA PRO A 141 19.17 9.34 3.64
C PRO A 141 19.75 7.92 3.55
N GLY A 142 19.40 7.21 2.48
CA GLY A 142 19.85 5.82 2.24
C GLY A 142 19.29 4.77 3.20
N ARG A 143 18.41 5.14 4.14
CA ARG A 143 17.80 4.21 5.10
C ARG A 143 16.49 3.64 4.53
N HIS A 144 16.62 2.60 3.71
CA HIS A 144 15.48 1.91 3.11
C HIS A 144 14.67 1.12 4.14
N PRO A 145 13.33 1.08 4.04
CA PRO A 145 12.53 0.17 4.85
C PRO A 145 12.93 -1.29 4.60
N ILE A 146 13.09 -2.04 5.69
CA ILE A 146 13.38 -3.47 5.66
C ILE A 146 12.11 -4.21 6.07
N ILE A 147 11.70 -5.20 5.29
CA ILE A 147 10.57 -6.09 5.59
C ILE A 147 11.12 -7.46 5.93
N ARG A 148 10.58 -8.08 6.98
CA ARG A 148 10.73 -9.50 7.29
C ARG A 148 9.36 -10.17 7.23
N LEU A 149 9.26 -11.28 6.52
CA LEU A 149 8.07 -12.13 6.44
C LEU A 149 8.32 -13.38 7.26
N PHE A 150 7.33 -13.80 8.03
CA PHE A 150 7.41 -15.00 8.86
C PHE A 150 6.41 -16.04 8.38
N ARG A 151 6.81 -17.31 8.44
CA ARG A 151 5.90 -18.39 8.10
C ARG A 151 4.68 -18.37 9.04
N PRO A 152 3.48 -18.70 8.54
CA PRO A 152 2.35 -19.00 9.40
C PRO A 152 2.70 -20.29 10.17
N ASN A 153 2.67 -20.22 11.50
CA ASN A 153 2.86 -21.40 12.33
C ASN A 153 1.67 -22.35 12.07
N HIS A 154 1.91 -23.47 11.39
CA HIS A 154 0.88 -24.44 11.00
C HIS A 154 0.79 -25.64 11.96
N ASN A 155 1.24 -25.48 13.20
CA ASN A 155 1.36 -26.55 14.17
C ASN A 155 0.94 -26.08 15.56
N THR A 156 -0.30 -26.44 15.88
CA THR A 156 -0.75 -26.83 17.22
C THR A 156 0.25 -27.80 17.84
N THR A 157 0.89 -27.44 18.95
CA THR A 157 1.13 -28.28 20.15
C THR A 157 1.80 -27.42 21.22
N THR A 158 1.08 -27.25 22.32
CA THR A 158 1.54 -26.88 23.67
C THR A 158 3.04 -27.08 23.90
N THR A 159 3.78 -25.99 24.12
CA THR A 159 4.93 -26.01 25.03
C THR A 159 4.98 -24.65 25.72
N ASN A 160 4.87 -24.70 27.05
CA ASN A 160 4.79 -23.53 27.92
C ASN A 160 6.07 -22.72 27.87
N HIS A 161 6.13 -21.64 27.10
CA HIS A 161 7.12 -20.58 27.30
C HIS A 161 6.48 -19.20 27.17
N THR A 162 6.28 -18.59 28.33
CA THR A 162 5.94 -17.18 28.53
C THR A 162 6.85 -16.31 27.68
N THR A 163 6.29 -15.69 26.64
CA THR A 163 7.00 -14.71 25.81
C THR A 163 6.60 -13.32 26.31
N THR A 164 7.62 -12.50 26.54
CA THR A 164 7.52 -11.10 26.98
C THR A 164 8.13 -10.28 25.85
N ILE A 165 7.33 -9.54 25.07
CA ILE A 165 7.84 -8.50 24.17
C ILE A 165 8.57 -7.42 24.99
N PRO A 166 9.88 -7.18 24.78
CA PRO A 166 10.53 -6.04 25.40
C PRO A 166 10.06 -4.74 24.74
N ILE A 167 9.56 -3.83 25.58
CA ILE A 167 9.37 -2.42 25.25
C ILE A 167 10.73 -1.87 24.78
N ILE A 168 10.86 -1.57 23.48
CA ILE A 168 12.05 -0.93 22.92
C ILE A 168 12.12 0.52 23.41
N GLN A 169 12.81 0.73 24.52
CA GLN A 169 13.23 2.05 24.97
C GLN A 169 14.56 2.37 24.27
N GLN A 170 14.55 3.31 23.32
CA GLN A 170 15.74 3.71 22.57
C GLN A 170 16.67 4.55 23.45
N THR A 171 17.87 4.03 23.71
CA THR A 171 19.03 4.82 24.15
C THR A 171 19.78 5.31 22.89
N PRO A 172 20.22 6.58 22.81
CA PRO A 172 20.94 7.08 21.64
C PRO A 172 22.42 6.73 21.73
N GLN A 173 22.94 5.89 20.84
CA GLN A 173 24.39 5.81 20.61
C GLN A 173 24.76 5.73 19.14
N THR A 174 25.82 6.50 18.86
CA THR A 174 26.42 6.84 17.59
C THR A 174 27.68 5.99 17.49
N GLU A 175 27.70 4.90 16.71
CA GLU A 175 28.96 4.26 16.30
C GLU A 175 28.83 3.64 14.89
N PRO A 176 29.92 3.64 14.08
CA PRO A 176 29.95 3.08 12.73
C PRO A 176 29.96 1.56 12.73
N TRP A 177 29.46 1.00 11.63
CA TRP A 177 29.26 -0.43 11.39
C TRP A 177 30.52 -1.29 11.62
N THR A 178 30.51 -2.01 12.73
CA THR A 178 30.97 -3.39 12.83
C THR A 178 29.76 -4.24 13.20
N HIS A 179 29.67 -5.45 12.64
CA HIS A 179 28.57 -6.40 12.90
C HIS A 179 28.25 -6.49 14.40
N PRO A 180 27.00 -6.27 14.85
CA PRO A 180 26.67 -6.49 16.25
C PRO A 180 26.27 -7.95 16.45
N GLU A 181 27.19 -8.76 16.99
CA GLU A 181 26.87 -9.88 17.89
C GLU A 181 26.27 -9.29 19.18
N ASN A 182 25.02 -8.83 19.08
CA ASN A 182 24.22 -8.41 20.22
C ASN A 182 22.75 -8.78 19.91
N GLU A 183 22.53 -9.98 19.40
CA GLU A 183 21.21 -10.58 19.28
C GLU A 183 20.75 -10.99 20.69
N GLN A 184 20.13 -10.07 21.42
CA GLN A 184 19.24 -10.45 22.51
C GLN A 184 18.06 -11.17 21.87
N GLY A 185 18.15 -12.50 21.89
CA GLY A 185 17.36 -13.44 21.12
C GLY A 185 15.87 -13.21 21.23
N ILE A 186 15.27 -12.87 20.10
CA ILE A 186 13.93 -13.33 19.78
C ILE A 186 14.07 -14.85 19.72
N ASN A 187 13.47 -15.59 20.67
CA ASN A 187 13.47 -17.06 20.59
C ASN A 187 12.55 -17.46 19.43
N LEU A 188 13.16 -17.63 18.26
CA LEU A 188 12.51 -17.89 16.97
C LEU A 188 12.34 -19.39 16.77
N ASP A 189 11.29 -19.97 17.36
CA ASP A 189 10.66 -21.11 16.68
C ASP A 189 9.84 -20.63 15.45
N GLN A 190 9.68 -19.31 15.29
CA GLN A 190 9.05 -18.72 14.12
C GLN A 190 10.05 -18.61 12.96
N GLN A 191 9.98 -19.56 12.03
CA GLN A 191 10.90 -19.62 10.91
C GLN A 191 10.70 -18.43 9.95
N GLU A 192 11.72 -17.61 9.77
CA GLU A 192 11.71 -16.51 8.80
C GLU A 192 11.51 -17.06 7.38
N TYR A 193 10.53 -16.50 6.66
CA TYR A 193 10.24 -16.87 5.27
C TYR A 193 11.13 -16.10 4.30
N ASP A 194 11.23 -14.78 4.46
CA ASP A 194 12.02 -13.89 3.60
C ASP A 194 12.33 -12.56 4.29
N THR A 195 13.45 -11.91 3.92
CA THR A 195 13.81 -10.55 4.32
C THR A 195 14.30 -9.75 3.12
N PHE A 196 13.75 -8.56 2.91
CA PHE A 196 14.08 -7.72 1.77
C PHE A 196 13.94 -6.23 2.06
N GLN A 197 14.57 -5.42 1.20
CA GLN A 197 14.55 -3.96 1.28
C GLN A 197 13.63 -3.35 0.21
N ILE A 198 12.96 -2.24 0.55
CA ILE A 198 12.19 -1.44 -0.40
C ILE A 198 13.02 -0.23 -0.86
N THR A 199 13.41 -0.25 -2.12
CA THR A 199 14.26 0.78 -2.73
C THR A 199 13.42 1.77 -3.53
N SER A 200 13.70 3.08 -3.39
CA SER A 200 13.08 4.10 -4.25
C SER A 200 13.67 4.03 -5.66
N GLN A 201 12.84 4.13 -6.69
CA GLN A 201 13.29 4.13 -8.09
C GLN A 201 13.86 5.48 -8.56
N GLY A 202 13.92 6.46 -7.66
CA GLY A 202 14.47 7.79 -7.92
C GLY A 202 14.02 8.80 -6.87
N LEU A 203 14.55 10.02 -6.96
CA LEU A 203 14.31 11.11 -6.01
C LEU A 203 12.94 11.79 -6.21
N LEU A 204 12.51 11.91 -7.47
CA LEU A 204 11.26 12.58 -7.84
C LEU A 204 10.09 11.61 -8.02
N THR A 205 10.40 10.32 -8.22
CA THR A 205 9.39 9.29 -8.39
C THR A 205 8.87 8.78 -7.05
N ARG A 206 7.59 8.42 -7.03
CA ARG A 206 6.96 7.74 -5.91
C ARG A 206 7.02 6.22 -6.05
N SER A 207 7.60 5.71 -7.13
CA SER A 207 7.71 4.29 -7.41
C SER A 207 8.81 3.65 -6.58
N VAL A 208 8.59 2.39 -6.20
CA VAL A 208 9.53 1.61 -5.40
C VAL A 208 9.65 0.21 -5.96
N SER A 209 10.81 -0.40 -5.79
CA SER A 209 11.07 -1.78 -6.18
C SER A 209 11.63 -2.58 -5.02
N PHE A 210 11.42 -3.89 -5.08
CA PHE A 210 11.99 -4.83 -4.12
C PHE A 210 12.08 -6.21 -4.77
N LYS A 211 13.00 -7.04 -4.27
CA LYS A 211 13.22 -8.41 -4.72
C LYS A 211 13.00 -9.34 -3.53
N THR A 212 12.28 -10.42 -3.77
CA THR A 212 11.88 -11.42 -2.77
C THR A 212 12.09 -12.81 -3.36
N ARG A 213 11.86 -13.83 -2.55
CA ARG A 213 11.76 -15.23 -3.01
C ARG A 213 10.63 -15.44 -4.02
N LEU A 214 9.56 -14.65 -3.93
CA LEU A 214 8.40 -14.69 -4.85
C LEU A 214 8.67 -13.96 -6.18
N GLY A 215 9.82 -13.30 -6.32
CA GLY A 215 10.25 -12.58 -7.51
C GLY A 215 10.57 -11.11 -7.27
N THR A 216 10.69 -10.37 -8.38
CA THR A 216 10.97 -8.92 -8.37
C THR A 216 9.70 -8.14 -8.60
N PHE A 217 9.47 -7.10 -7.81
CA PHE A 217 8.23 -6.34 -7.84
C PHE A 217 8.48 -4.83 -7.89
N THR A 218 7.49 -4.10 -8.38
CA THR A 218 7.45 -2.63 -8.33
C THR A 218 6.07 -2.14 -7.99
N TRP A 219 5.99 -1.20 -7.04
CA TRP A 219 4.81 -0.37 -6.84
C TRP A 219 4.98 0.95 -7.59
N ARG A 220 3.93 1.36 -8.30
CA ARG A 220 3.84 2.68 -8.96
C ARG A 220 2.43 3.23 -8.90
N TYR A 221 2.28 4.52 -9.15
CA TYR A 221 0.97 5.12 -9.33
C TYR A 221 0.55 5.00 -10.79
N ALA A 222 -0.70 4.64 -11.02
CA ALA A 222 -1.28 4.66 -12.35
C ALA A 222 -1.41 6.10 -12.85
N SER A 223 -1.16 6.30 -14.14
CA SER A 223 -1.46 7.53 -14.85
C SER A 223 -2.97 7.80 -14.86
N ARG A 224 -3.38 9.03 -15.22
CA ARG A 224 -4.80 9.35 -15.39
C ARG A 224 -5.44 8.51 -16.49
N SER A 225 -4.74 8.29 -17.60
CA SER A 225 -5.22 7.46 -18.72
C SER A 225 -5.42 6.01 -18.29
N GLU A 226 -4.44 5.42 -17.60
CA GLU A 226 -4.56 4.05 -17.06
C GLU A 226 -5.75 3.90 -16.11
N ARG A 227 -6.02 4.89 -15.24
CA ARG A 227 -7.18 4.83 -14.34
C ARG A 227 -8.50 4.82 -15.08
N THR A 228 -8.64 5.65 -16.11
CA THR A 228 -9.86 5.68 -16.94
C THR A 228 -10.02 4.39 -17.75
N HIS A 229 -8.93 3.81 -18.23
CA HIS A 229 -8.97 2.57 -19.00
C HIS A 229 -9.30 1.35 -18.13
N LEU A 230 -8.68 1.23 -16.95
CA LEU A 230 -8.87 0.10 -16.04
C LEU A 230 -10.20 0.17 -15.27
N TYR A 231 -10.68 1.38 -14.99
CA TYR A 231 -11.91 1.63 -14.25
C TYR A 231 -12.73 2.71 -14.97
N PRO A 232 -13.30 2.38 -16.14
CA PRO A 232 -14.07 3.33 -16.94
C PRO A 232 -15.31 3.78 -16.19
N ALA A 233 -15.73 5.02 -16.42
CA ALA A 233 -16.98 5.50 -15.84
C ALA A 233 -18.17 4.84 -16.51
N SER A 234 -19.17 4.43 -15.72
CA SER A 234 -20.43 3.95 -16.27
C SER A 234 -21.11 5.09 -17.06
N PRO A 235 -21.61 4.82 -18.28
CA PRO A 235 -22.37 5.82 -19.02
C PRO A 235 -23.63 6.20 -18.22
N ILE A 236 -23.82 7.49 -17.99
CA ILE A 236 -25.02 8.04 -17.34
C ILE A 236 -26.18 7.73 -18.30
N THR A 237 -27.03 6.76 -17.96
CA THR A 237 -28.31 6.61 -18.63
C THR A 237 -29.19 7.77 -18.14
N SER A 238 -29.40 8.76 -18.98
CA SER A 238 -30.30 9.88 -18.72
C SER A 238 -31.69 9.35 -18.41
N THR A 239 -32.11 9.47 -17.14
CA THR A 239 -33.44 9.03 -16.69
C THR A 239 -34.50 9.82 -17.43
N THR A 240 -35.27 9.13 -18.27
CA THR A 240 -36.48 9.64 -18.91
C THR A 240 -37.45 10.14 -17.85
N THR A 241 -37.79 11.43 -17.91
CA THR A 241 -38.83 12.08 -17.11
C THR A 241 -40.18 11.40 -17.38
N PHE A 242 -40.64 10.54 -16.47
CA PHE A 242 -42.03 10.10 -16.45
C PHE A 242 -42.88 11.21 -15.82
N SER A 243 -43.79 11.78 -16.62
CA SER A 243 -44.86 12.65 -16.15
C SER A 243 -45.92 11.84 -15.39
N PRO A 244 -46.48 12.32 -14.26
CA PRO A 244 -47.59 11.65 -13.62
C PRO A 244 -48.91 12.13 -14.24
N THR A 245 -49.62 11.23 -14.93
CA THR A 245 -51.01 11.47 -15.35
C THR A 245 -51.96 10.77 -14.39
N SER A 246 -52.65 11.59 -13.60
CA SER A 246 -54.07 11.53 -13.20
C SER A 246 -54.73 10.15 -13.06
N ILE A 247 -55.11 9.76 -11.84
CA ILE A 247 -56.35 9.02 -11.56
C ILE A 247 -57.07 9.64 -10.35
N SER A 248 -58.38 9.82 -10.52
CA SER A 248 -59.37 10.49 -9.66
C SER A 248 -59.81 9.68 -8.42
N PRO A 249 -60.55 10.31 -7.48
CA PRO A 249 -60.85 9.74 -6.16
C PRO A 249 -62.16 8.95 -6.14
N THR A 250 -62.30 8.00 -5.23
CA THR A 250 -63.61 7.46 -4.83
C THR A 250 -63.70 7.35 -3.32
N THR A 251 -64.66 8.10 -2.78
CA THR A 251 -65.15 8.16 -1.40
C THR A 251 -65.96 6.90 -1.04
N ILE A 252 -65.96 6.50 0.24
CA ILE A 252 -67.07 5.98 1.11
C ILE A 252 -66.38 5.45 2.41
N THR A 253 -66.37 6.15 3.56
CA THR A 253 -67.36 6.31 4.66
C THR A 253 -67.40 5.17 5.71
N THR A 254 -67.09 5.54 6.98
CA THR A 254 -67.43 4.94 8.31
C THR A 254 -66.85 3.54 8.68
N THR A 255 -66.38 3.22 9.90
CA THR A 255 -66.77 3.63 11.27
C THR A 255 -65.70 3.20 12.30
N SER A 256 -65.47 4.06 13.31
CA SER A 256 -64.99 3.84 14.70
C SER A 256 -64.42 2.49 15.18
N SER A 257 -63.18 2.50 15.72
CA SER A 257 -62.84 2.33 17.16
C SER A 257 -61.32 2.25 17.40
N PRO A 258 -60.78 2.77 18.53
CA PRO A 258 -59.35 2.80 18.79
C PRO A 258 -58.90 1.58 19.60
N THR A 259 -57.88 0.86 19.14
CA THR A 259 -57.13 -0.08 19.98
C THR A 259 -55.65 0.03 19.66
N THR A 260 -54.92 0.42 20.70
CA THR A 260 -53.47 0.58 20.79
C THR A 260 -52.74 -0.71 20.43
N SER A 261 -51.81 -0.63 19.47
CA SER A 261 -50.74 -1.61 19.23
C SER A 261 -49.57 -0.93 18.50
N PRO A 262 -48.31 -1.39 18.72
CA PRO A 262 -47.12 -0.59 18.50
C PRO A 262 -46.70 -0.49 17.02
N THR A 263 -46.17 0.69 16.69
CA THR A 263 -45.57 1.12 15.43
C THR A 263 -44.53 0.14 14.90
N SER A 264 -44.90 -0.68 13.92
CA SER A 264 -43.94 -1.36 13.03
C SER A 264 -43.46 -0.36 11.98
N ILE A 265 -42.25 0.16 12.16
CA ILE A 265 -41.56 1.00 11.18
C ILE A 265 -41.21 0.11 9.99
N SER A 266 -42.04 0.13 8.95
CA SER A 266 -41.75 -0.46 7.65
C SER A 266 -40.61 0.33 7.00
N LEU A 267 -39.37 -0.13 7.18
CA LEU A 267 -38.21 0.30 6.42
C LEU A 267 -38.39 -0.16 4.98
N SER A 268 -38.91 0.72 4.13
CA SER A 268 -38.85 0.56 2.68
C SER A 268 -37.38 0.35 2.28
N PRO A 269 -37.03 -0.68 1.50
CA PRO A 269 -35.67 -0.82 0.97
C PRO A 269 -35.41 0.38 0.08
N SER A 270 -34.53 1.27 0.53
CA SER A 270 -34.01 2.37 -0.27
C SER A 270 -33.42 1.77 -1.54
N SER A 271 -34.02 2.10 -2.68
CA SER A 271 -33.51 1.79 -4.01
C SER A 271 -32.01 2.08 -4.08
N PRO A 272 -31.20 1.22 -4.73
CA PRO A 272 -29.78 1.46 -4.86
C PRO A 272 -29.58 2.79 -5.58
N THR A 273 -29.00 3.77 -4.88
CA THR A 273 -28.48 4.98 -5.50
C THR A 273 -27.55 4.56 -6.62
N THR A 274 -27.97 4.74 -7.87
CA THR A 274 -27.14 4.59 -9.06
C THR A 274 -26.09 5.70 -9.06
N THR A 275 -25.07 5.54 -8.21
CA THR A 275 -23.88 6.39 -8.21
C THR A 275 -23.15 6.16 -9.51
N SER A 276 -23.11 7.18 -10.36
CA SER A 276 -22.21 7.23 -11.52
C SER A 276 -20.79 6.97 -11.02
N HIS A 277 -20.22 5.81 -11.35
CA HIS A 277 -18.88 5.45 -10.88
C HIS A 277 -17.85 6.27 -11.66
N LYS A 278 -17.32 7.33 -11.07
CA LYS A 278 -16.15 8.05 -11.59
C LYS A 278 -14.89 7.15 -11.46
N PRO A 279 -13.90 7.24 -12.38
CA PRO A 279 -12.62 6.56 -12.19
C PRO A 279 -11.99 6.93 -10.83
N PRO A 280 -11.23 6.01 -10.21
CA PRO A 280 -10.69 6.22 -8.88
C PRO A 280 -9.75 7.43 -8.87
N ASN A 281 -9.78 8.22 -7.79
CA ASN A 281 -8.94 9.42 -7.66
C ASN A 281 -7.45 9.08 -7.48
N SER A 282 -7.14 7.87 -6.99
CA SER A 282 -5.78 7.34 -6.92
C SER A 282 -5.81 5.82 -7.08
N LEU A 283 -4.83 5.30 -7.81
CA LEU A 283 -4.62 3.88 -8.04
C LEU A 283 -3.13 3.59 -7.92
N LEU A 284 -2.75 2.70 -6.99
CA LEU A 284 -1.41 2.10 -6.98
C LEU A 284 -1.48 0.75 -7.66
N ILE A 285 -0.47 0.45 -8.46
CA ILE A 285 -0.33 -0.81 -9.20
C ILE A 285 0.96 -1.47 -8.71
N MET A 286 0.85 -2.74 -8.34
CA MET A 286 1.99 -3.61 -8.10
C MET A 286 2.19 -4.49 -9.33
N GLU A 287 3.39 -4.49 -9.87
CA GLU A 287 3.79 -5.28 -11.02
C GLU A 287 4.88 -6.27 -10.62
N LYS A 288 4.72 -7.56 -10.97
CA LYS A 288 5.79 -8.56 -10.99
C LYS A 288 6.60 -8.37 -12.27
N ILE A 289 7.92 -8.30 -12.12
CA ILE A 289 8.88 -8.09 -13.21
C ILE A 289 9.56 -9.43 -13.51
N THR A 290 9.41 -9.90 -14.75
CA THR A 290 10.06 -11.12 -15.25
C THR A 290 10.97 -10.75 -16.40
N THR A 291 12.25 -11.10 -16.32
CA THR A 291 13.18 -10.95 -17.44
C THR A 291 13.23 -12.26 -18.21
N VAL A 292 12.85 -12.21 -19.49
CA VAL A 292 12.89 -13.37 -20.39
C VAL A 292 13.99 -13.18 -21.41
N ALA A 293 14.66 -14.28 -21.77
CA ALA A 293 15.60 -14.28 -22.88
C ALA A 293 14.80 -14.29 -24.19
N THR A 294 15.11 -13.35 -25.09
CA THR A 294 14.53 -13.30 -26.43
C THR A 294 15.36 -14.18 -27.36
N ALA A 295 14.74 -14.75 -28.41
CA ALA A 295 15.39 -15.65 -29.36
C ALA A 295 16.66 -15.08 -30.03
N GLY A 296 16.83 -13.75 -30.06
CA GLY A 296 18.03 -13.06 -30.54
C GLY A 296 19.12 -12.81 -29.48
N GLY A 297 19.08 -13.48 -28.32
CA GLY A 297 20.05 -13.29 -27.23
C GLY A 297 19.83 -12.01 -26.39
N GLY A 298 18.78 -11.23 -26.69
CA GLY A 298 18.36 -10.09 -25.90
C GLY A 298 17.65 -10.49 -24.59
N LYS A 299 17.50 -9.53 -23.68
CA LYS A 299 16.68 -9.68 -22.48
C LYS A 299 15.47 -8.75 -22.59
N GLU A 300 14.27 -9.31 -22.55
CA GLU A 300 13.02 -8.56 -22.53
C GLU A 300 12.43 -8.57 -21.12
N THR A 301 11.90 -7.43 -20.67
CA THR A 301 11.28 -7.31 -19.34
C THR A 301 9.77 -7.29 -19.47
N ILE A 302 9.13 -8.36 -18.99
CA ILE A 302 7.68 -8.51 -18.94
C ILE A 302 7.19 -8.03 -17.58
N LYS A 303 6.16 -7.19 -17.58
CA LYS A 303 5.49 -6.69 -16.37
C LYS A 303 4.10 -7.30 -16.28
N ARG A 304 3.81 -7.99 -15.18
CA ARG A 304 2.49 -8.56 -14.88
C ARG A 304 1.90 -7.85 -13.67
N THR A 305 0.71 -7.28 -13.81
CA THR A 305 0.01 -6.68 -12.67
C THR A 305 -0.44 -7.77 -11.70
N VAL A 306 -0.11 -7.61 -10.42
CA VAL A 306 -0.43 -8.58 -9.36
C VAL A 306 -1.26 -7.99 -8.23
N ALA A 307 -1.29 -6.66 -8.09
CA ALA A 307 -2.18 -5.99 -7.13
C ALA A 307 -2.56 -4.57 -7.52
N HIS A 308 -3.72 -4.13 -7.05
CA HIS A 308 -4.23 -2.78 -7.16
C HIS A 308 -4.65 -2.25 -5.78
N LEU A 309 -4.21 -1.05 -5.39
CA LEU A 309 -4.87 -0.30 -4.32
C LEU A 309 -5.72 0.81 -4.91
N ILE A 310 -7.04 0.64 -4.84
CA ILE A 310 -8.06 1.50 -5.46
C ILE A 310 -8.59 2.48 -4.42
N ARG A 311 -8.43 3.79 -4.68
CA ARG A 311 -8.88 4.87 -3.79
C ARG A 311 -9.77 5.87 -4.54
N GLY A 312 -11.03 5.47 -4.74
CA GLY A 312 -12.10 6.24 -5.37
C GLY A 312 -13.19 6.66 -4.39
N GLU A 313 -14.33 7.02 -4.96
CA GLU A 313 -15.60 7.15 -4.23
C GLU A 313 -16.10 5.75 -3.85
N GLY A 314 -16.51 5.54 -2.60
CA GLY A 314 -16.94 4.24 -2.09
C GLY A 314 -15.82 3.27 -1.68
N THR A 315 -14.61 3.38 -2.20
CA THR A 315 -13.51 2.44 -1.84
C THR A 315 -12.54 2.97 -0.79
N ARG A 316 -12.57 4.26 -0.46
CA ARG A 316 -11.66 4.86 0.54
C ARG A 316 -12.04 4.45 1.96
N ALA A 317 -11.03 4.41 2.83
CA ALA A 317 -11.23 4.25 4.26
C ALA A 317 -12.24 5.28 4.81
N ARG A 318 -13.09 4.85 5.73
CA ARG A 318 -14.21 5.64 6.25
C ARG A 318 -13.71 6.95 6.87
N GLY A 319 -14.38 8.05 6.55
CA GLY A 319 -14.03 9.40 7.05
C GLY A 319 -12.77 10.02 6.42
N SER A 320 -12.09 9.33 5.48
CA SER A 320 -10.95 9.90 4.77
C SER A 320 -11.37 10.70 3.54
N LYS A 321 -10.60 11.74 3.22
CA LYS A 321 -10.80 12.58 2.02
C LYS A 321 -9.78 12.22 0.94
N SER A 322 -10.04 12.63 -0.30
CA SER A 322 -9.10 12.49 -1.41
C SER A 322 -7.77 13.22 -1.19
N SER A 323 -7.77 14.25 -0.35
CA SER A 323 -6.60 15.04 0.03
C SER A 323 -5.78 14.46 1.18
N CYS A 324 -6.28 13.41 1.87
CA CYS A 324 -5.54 12.72 2.92
C CYS A 324 -4.39 11.91 2.32
N ALA A 325 -3.20 12.02 2.91
CA ALA A 325 -2.03 11.24 2.52
C ALA A 325 -1.99 9.92 3.30
N GLY A 326 -1.70 8.82 2.63
CA GLY A 326 -1.60 7.49 3.25
C GLY A 326 -2.92 6.97 3.78
N ASN A 327 -4.05 7.45 3.26
CA ASN A 327 -5.34 6.86 3.57
C ASN A 327 -5.52 5.55 2.82
N GLY A 328 -6.27 4.64 3.42
CA GLY A 328 -6.51 3.30 2.89
C GLY A 328 -7.50 3.27 1.74
N GLY A 329 -7.79 2.04 1.29
CA GLY A 329 -8.66 1.78 0.17
C GLY A 329 -8.94 0.29 -0.03
N LEU A 330 -9.56 -0.05 -1.16
CA LEU A 330 -9.75 -1.42 -1.60
C LEU A 330 -8.47 -1.94 -2.27
N LEU A 331 -7.82 -2.91 -1.63
CA LEU A 331 -6.69 -3.66 -2.16
C LEU A 331 -7.18 -4.93 -2.84
N CYS A 332 -6.95 -5.04 -4.14
CA CYS A 332 -7.25 -6.23 -4.94
C CYS A 332 -5.94 -6.95 -5.28
N ILE A 333 -5.88 -8.27 -5.13
CA ILE A 333 -4.69 -9.10 -5.40
C ILE A 333 -5.06 -10.21 -6.36
N ASP A 334 -4.29 -10.37 -7.43
CA ASP A 334 -4.37 -11.48 -8.39
C ASP A 334 -3.32 -12.53 -8.03
N LEU A 335 -3.75 -13.63 -7.40
CA LEU A 335 -2.84 -14.73 -7.02
C LEU A 335 -2.33 -15.50 -8.25
N GLY A 336 -3.11 -15.59 -9.33
CA GLY A 336 -2.64 -16.12 -10.62
C GLY A 336 -1.59 -15.22 -11.28
N GLY A 337 -1.45 -13.99 -10.80
CA GLY A 337 -0.39 -13.04 -11.11
C GLY A 337 1.02 -13.53 -10.78
N PHE A 338 1.14 -14.38 -9.76
CA PHE A 338 2.41 -14.74 -9.16
C PHE A 338 3.07 -15.98 -9.78
N GLY A 339 2.33 -16.80 -10.54
CA GLY A 339 2.89 -18.00 -11.16
C GLY A 339 3.28 -19.09 -10.16
N PHE A 340 2.43 -19.32 -9.15
CA PHE A 340 2.56 -20.46 -8.24
C PHE A 340 2.27 -21.74 -9.04
N ASP A 341 3.31 -22.44 -9.48
CA ASP A 341 3.19 -23.71 -10.20
C ASP A 341 2.67 -24.77 -9.23
N GLY A 342 1.49 -25.36 -9.50
CA GLY A 342 0.69 -26.17 -8.57
C GLY A 342 1.28 -27.53 -8.14
N ARG A 343 2.54 -27.59 -7.71
CA ARG A 343 3.15 -28.73 -7.03
C ARG A 343 3.24 -28.41 -5.54
N ASP A 344 2.34 -28.98 -4.74
CA ASP A 344 2.39 -29.27 -3.29
C ASP A 344 2.94 -28.23 -2.29
N GLY A 345 3.18 -26.98 -2.70
CA GLY A 345 3.61 -25.85 -1.87
C GLY A 345 2.78 -24.58 -2.09
N ASP A 346 1.62 -24.70 -2.72
CA ASP A 346 0.83 -23.56 -3.20
C ASP A 346 0.20 -22.73 -2.07
N GLY A 347 -0.20 -23.36 -0.97
CA GLY A 347 -0.86 -22.69 0.16
C GLY A 347 0.03 -21.68 0.87
N GLU A 348 1.22 -22.11 1.30
CA GLU A 348 2.17 -21.26 2.04
C GLU A 348 2.63 -20.08 1.18
N GLU A 349 3.04 -20.34 -0.07
CA GLU A 349 3.51 -19.27 -0.97
C GLU A 349 2.41 -18.28 -1.32
N LYS A 350 1.17 -18.75 -1.52
CA LYS A 350 0.00 -17.86 -1.72
C LYS A 350 -0.23 -16.99 -0.50
N GLU A 351 -0.20 -17.57 0.70
CA GLU A 351 -0.39 -16.82 1.94
C GLU A 351 0.71 -15.78 2.14
N MET A 352 1.98 -16.17 1.95
CA MET A 352 3.12 -15.25 2.02
C MET A 352 3.06 -14.17 0.94
N GLY A 353 2.54 -14.49 -0.25
CA GLY A 353 2.25 -13.51 -1.30
C GLY A 353 1.24 -12.46 -0.84
N ILE A 354 0.17 -12.86 -0.15
CA ILE A 354 -0.82 -11.94 0.43
C ILE A 354 -0.17 -11.06 1.50
N VAL A 355 0.54 -11.66 2.46
CA VAL A 355 1.24 -10.91 3.54
C VAL A 355 2.22 -9.92 2.94
N MET A 356 3.03 -10.32 1.96
CA MET A 356 3.97 -9.44 1.26
C MET A 356 3.26 -8.24 0.60
N VAL A 357 2.17 -8.47 -0.14
CA VAL A 357 1.42 -7.40 -0.81
C VAL A 357 0.84 -6.43 0.23
N VAL A 358 0.24 -6.94 1.31
CA VAL A 358 -0.33 -6.13 2.39
C VAL A 358 0.75 -5.29 3.08
N THR A 359 1.86 -5.90 3.46
CA THR A 359 2.95 -5.21 4.17
C THR A 359 3.60 -4.15 3.28
N THR A 360 3.87 -4.47 2.02
CA THR A 360 4.50 -3.51 1.09
C THR A 360 3.56 -2.36 0.72
N VAL A 361 2.24 -2.58 0.62
CA VAL A 361 1.29 -1.47 0.41
C VAL A 361 1.19 -0.57 1.64
N LEU A 362 1.26 -1.10 2.85
CA LEU A 362 1.32 -0.28 4.07
C LEU A 362 2.57 0.61 4.10
N VAL A 363 3.72 0.12 3.62
CA VAL A 363 4.91 0.95 3.43
C VAL A 363 4.65 2.09 2.44
N MET A 364 3.92 1.86 1.35
CA MET A 364 3.54 2.91 0.41
C MET A 364 2.68 3.98 1.08
N LEU A 365 1.69 3.58 1.89
CA LEU A 365 0.86 4.52 2.65
C LEU A 365 1.69 5.34 3.65
N LYS A 366 2.63 4.70 4.35
CA LYS A 366 3.55 5.38 5.27
C LYS A 366 4.41 6.41 4.54
N ARG A 367 4.96 6.08 3.37
CA ARG A 367 5.75 7.02 2.55
C ARG A 367 4.93 8.24 2.12
N GLU A 368 3.64 8.09 1.84
CA GLU A 368 2.76 9.22 1.55
C GLU A 368 2.61 10.16 2.77
N VAL A 369 2.41 9.59 3.96
CA VAL A 369 2.31 10.35 5.22
C VAL A 369 3.61 11.10 5.50
N ASP A 370 4.75 10.46 5.30
CA ASP A 370 6.06 11.06 5.58
C ASP A 370 6.37 12.22 4.65
N ARG A 371 6.07 12.07 3.35
CA ARG A 371 6.19 13.17 2.40
C ARG A 371 5.29 14.34 2.79
N ARG A 372 4.05 14.07 3.24
CA ARG A 372 3.14 15.12 3.71
C ARG A 372 3.67 15.83 4.95
N ARG A 373 4.32 15.12 5.88
CA ARG A 373 4.98 15.72 7.04
C ARG A 373 6.14 16.60 6.64
N ALA A 374 7.03 16.10 5.76
CA ALA A 374 8.15 16.88 5.26
C ALA A 374 7.67 18.18 4.59
N GLN A 375 6.61 18.11 3.77
CA GLN A 375 5.98 19.29 3.17
C GLN A 375 5.42 20.26 4.22
N GLN A 376 4.71 19.77 5.24
CA GLN A 376 4.17 20.63 6.30
C GLN A 376 5.28 21.29 7.12
N VAL A 377 6.35 20.56 7.46
CA VAL A 377 7.52 21.11 8.17
C VAL A 377 8.22 22.17 7.33
N ALA A 378 8.43 21.93 6.04
CA ALA A 378 9.04 22.91 5.13
C ALA A 378 8.20 24.19 5.02
N VAL A 379 6.87 24.08 4.90
CA VAL A 379 5.97 25.25 4.86
C VAL A 379 6.00 26.01 6.20
N MET A 380 5.97 25.32 7.34
CA MET A 380 6.06 25.97 8.65
C MET A 380 7.41 26.68 8.83
N ALA A 381 8.52 26.06 8.42
CA ALA A 381 9.84 26.67 8.47
C ALA A 381 9.91 27.94 7.60
N ALA A 382 9.32 27.91 6.40
CA ALA A 382 9.28 29.05 5.49
C ALA A 382 8.39 30.21 5.97
N VAL A 383 7.40 29.95 6.84
CA VAL A 383 6.58 31.00 7.45
C VAL A 383 7.28 31.65 8.67
N LEU A 384 8.20 30.92 9.31
CA LEU A 384 8.96 31.40 10.47
C LEU A 384 10.27 32.11 10.08
N SER A 385 10.76 31.90 8.85
CA SER A 385 11.89 32.63 8.24
C SER A 385 11.43 33.93 7.61
#